data_AF-A0A6J7SLD9-F1
#
_entry.id   AF-A0A6J7SLD9-F1
#
_cell.length_a   1.000
_cell.length_b   1.000
_cell.length_c   1.000
_cell.angle_alpha   90.00
_cell.angle_beta   90.00
_cell.angle_gamma   90.00
#
_symmetry.space_group_name_H-M   'P 1'
#
loop_
_entity.id
_entity.type
_entity.pdbx_description
1 polymer ?
#
loop_
_entity_poly.entity_id
_entity_poly.type
_entity_poly.pdbx_seq_one_letter_code
_entity_poly.pdbx_strand_id
1 'polypeptide(L)'
;MSSLWTPDGERPVQRAASPAAEVEEGLSGDPLRAAAAAIGVDLDSLTEEERNQLQTELNEMMRVRREVAATPAAEMLANYLMRFFDLATIYLEGEPPAFAEAATVIEAFRSVLDGLGDRLGEHRPMLTEALGQLQMVFVQVKQGTENASPDSSAT
;
A
#
# COMPACT_ATOMS: atom_id res chain seq x y z
N MET A 1 7.46 28.65 6.02
CA MET A 1 6.03 28.34 5.78
C MET A 1 6.00 27.27 4.71
N SER A 2 5.40 26.10 4.95
CA SER A 2 5.35 25.02 3.94
C SER A 2 4.08 25.17 3.10
N SER A 3 4.23 25.39 1.79
CA SER A 3 3.15 25.27 0.82
C SER A 3 3.07 23.84 0.31
N LEU A 4 1.85 23.33 0.11
CA LEU A 4 1.61 22.09 -0.61
C LEU A 4 1.29 22.46 -2.04
N TRP A 5 2.04 21.91 -2.99
CA TRP A 5 1.73 22.07 -4.40
C TRP A 5 0.60 21.12 -4.80
N THR A 6 -0.43 21.65 -5.44
CA THR A 6 -1.47 20.88 -6.12
C THR A 6 -1.49 21.28 -7.60
N PRO A 7 -2.01 20.43 -8.52
CA PRO A 7 -2.01 20.72 -9.95
C PRO A 7 -2.69 22.06 -10.33
N ASP A 8 -3.59 22.57 -9.49
CA ASP A 8 -4.28 23.87 -9.63
C ASP A 8 -3.59 25.04 -8.89
N GLY A 9 -2.39 24.84 -8.33
CA GLY A 9 -1.57 25.88 -7.68
C GLY A 9 -1.12 25.57 -6.25
N GLU A 10 -0.27 26.44 -5.68
CA GLU A 10 0.24 26.31 -4.31
C GLU A 10 -0.79 26.75 -3.26
N ARG A 11 -1.15 25.84 -2.36
CA ARG A 11 -1.98 26.13 -1.19
C ARG A 11 -1.10 26.28 0.05
N PRO A 12 -1.21 27.37 0.82
CA PRO A 12 -0.48 27.50 2.08
C PRO A 12 -1.07 26.54 3.12
N VAL A 13 -0.22 25.69 3.69
CA VAL A 13 -0.61 24.81 4.81
C VAL A 13 -0.34 25.55 6.10
N GLN A 14 -1.39 25.97 6.80
CA GLN A 14 -1.24 26.41 8.19
C GLN A 14 -0.96 25.17 9.03
N ARG A 15 0.28 25.03 9.51
CA ARG A 15 0.59 24.06 10.56
C ARG A 15 -0.07 24.58 11.83
N ALA A 16 -1.33 24.19 12.06
CA ALA A 16 -1.89 24.23 13.40
C ALA A 16 -0.88 23.58 14.35
N ALA A 17 -0.72 24.14 15.54
CA ALA A 17 0.17 23.62 16.57
C ALA A 17 0.02 22.10 16.65
N SER A 18 1.15 21.39 16.63
CA SER A 18 1.20 19.94 16.57
C SER A 18 0.21 19.30 17.57
N PRO A 19 -0.76 18.50 17.10
CA PRO A 19 -1.63 17.72 18.01
C PRO A 19 -0.82 16.71 18.83
N ALA A 20 0.43 16.45 18.42
CA ALA A 20 1.37 15.53 19.05
C ALA A 20 1.62 15.80 20.54
N ALA A 21 1.48 17.05 21.01
CA ALA A 21 1.64 17.36 22.44
C ALA A 21 0.36 17.13 23.26
N GLU A 22 -0.82 17.19 22.64
CA GLU A 22 -2.11 16.98 23.33
C GLU A 22 -2.55 15.50 23.30
N VAL A 23 -2.08 14.71 22.33
CA VAL A 23 -2.34 13.26 22.34
C VAL A 23 -1.57 12.53 23.44
N GLU A 24 -0.43 13.04 23.94
CA GLU A 24 0.31 12.32 25.00
C GLU A 24 -0.33 12.43 26.39
N GLU A 25 -1.06 13.50 26.71
CA GLU A 25 -1.76 13.64 28.01
C GLU A 25 -3.14 12.92 28.05
N GLY A 26 -3.71 12.58 26.89
CA GLY A 26 -5.01 11.91 26.78
C GLY A 26 -4.97 10.38 26.69
N LEU A 27 -3.80 9.77 26.48
CA LEU A 27 -3.65 8.32 26.29
C LEU A 27 -3.75 7.50 27.59
N SER A 28 -3.96 8.15 28.73
CA SER A 28 -4.47 7.50 29.96
C SER A 28 -6.00 7.31 29.96
N GLY A 29 -6.69 7.69 28.87
CA GLY A 29 -8.12 7.56 28.69
C GLY A 29 -8.55 6.23 28.04
N ASP A 30 -9.83 5.90 28.23
CA ASP A 30 -10.53 4.74 27.65
C ASP A 30 -10.20 4.55 26.15
N PRO A 31 -9.65 3.40 25.73
CA PRO A 31 -9.30 3.13 24.33
C PRO A 31 -10.49 3.21 23.38
N LEU A 32 -11.70 2.93 23.86
CA LEU A 32 -12.94 3.10 23.09
C LEU A 32 -13.16 4.58 22.76
N ARG A 33 -12.86 5.47 23.72
CA ARG A 33 -12.99 6.93 23.57
C ARG A 33 -11.98 7.55 22.63
N ALA A 34 -10.73 7.13 22.73
CA ALA A 34 -9.71 7.54 21.79
C ALA A 34 -10.06 7.09 20.36
N ALA A 35 -10.55 5.86 20.20
CA ALA A 35 -10.90 5.33 18.90
C ALA A 35 -12.14 6.00 18.28
N ALA A 36 -13.20 6.23 19.05
CA ALA A 36 -14.38 6.94 18.56
C ALA A 36 -14.05 8.38 18.13
N ALA A 37 -13.24 9.09 18.92
CA ALA A 37 -12.77 10.43 18.56
C ALA A 37 -11.94 10.42 17.26
N ALA A 38 -11.10 9.40 17.05
CA ALA A 38 -10.28 9.27 15.84
C ALA A 38 -11.11 9.10 14.54
N ILE A 39 -12.32 8.56 14.64
CA ILE A 39 -13.25 8.41 13.52
C ILE A 39 -14.38 9.46 13.51
N GLY A 40 -14.31 10.47 14.39
CA GLY A 40 -15.30 11.55 14.48
C GLY A 40 -16.66 11.14 15.05
N VAL A 41 -16.71 10.04 15.81
CA VAL A 41 -17.93 9.52 16.44
C VAL A 41 -18.00 10.00 17.89
N ASP A 42 -19.12 10.61 18.27
CA ASP A 42 -19.42 10.94 19.66
C ASP A 42 -19.95 9.70 20.38
N LEU A 43 -19.13 9.10 21.25
CA LEU A 43 -19.51 7.94 22.04
C LEU A 43 -20.75 8.15 22.89
N ASP A 44 -20.92 9.34 23.44
CA ASP A 44 -22.02 9.62 24.35
C ASP A 44 -23.37 9.63 23.61
N SER A 45 -23.33 9.81 22.28
CA SER A 45 -24.49 9.73 21.39
C SER A 45 -24.85 8.30 20.93
N LEU A 46 -23.95 7.33 21.10
CA LEU A 46 -24.17 5.93 20.67
C LEU A 46 -25.07 5.16 21.65
N THR A 47 -25.94 4.32 21.10
CA THR A 47 -26.68 3.29 21.86
C THR A 47 -25.73 2.25 22.45
N GLU A 48 -26.20 1.51 23.46
CA GLU A 48 -25.38 0.46 24.09
C GLU A 48 -24.97 -0.65 23.10
N GLU A 49 -25.84 -0.99 22.15
CA GLU A 49 -25.55 -1.96 21.09
C GLU A 49 -24.45 -1.45 20.15
N GLU A 50 -24.54 -0.20 19.69
CA GLU A 50 -23.53 0.42 18.82
C GLU A 50 -22.17 0.56 19.54
N ARG A 51 -22.18 0.89 20.84
CA ARG A 51 -20.96 0.92 21.66
C ARG A 51 -20.30 -0.45 21.76
N ASN A 52 -21.10 -1.51 21.98
CA ASN A 52 -20.60 -2.88 22.05
C ASN A 52 -20.03 -3.36 20.71
N GLN A 53 -20.68 -2.98 19.60
CA GLN A 53 -20.22 -3.29 18.26
C GLN A 53 -18.88 -2.59 17.95
N LEU A 54 -18.79 -1.29 18.24
CA LEU A 54 -17.55 -0.52 18.11
C LEU A 54 -16.42 -1.12 18.96
N GLN A 55 -16.71 -1.47 20.22
CA GLN A 55 -15.73 -2.10 21.11
C GLN A 55 -15.22 -3.44 20.54
N THR A 56 -16.10 -4.23 19.92
CA THR A 56 -15.75 -5.50 19.29
C THR A 56 -14.83 -5.28 18.08
N GLU A 57 -15.17 -4.35 17.21
CA GLU A 57 -14.36 -4.00 16.03
C GLU A 57 -12.96 -3.50 16.43
N LEU A 58 -12.87 -2.68 17.48
CA LEU A 58 -11.59 -2.21 18.00
C LEU A 58 -10.74 -3.34 18.57
N ASN A 59 -11.36 -4.26 19.30
CA ASN A 59 -10.66 -5.44 19.83
C ASN A 59 -10.09 -6.30 18.69
N GLU A 60 -10.86 -6.52 17.63
CA GLU A 60 -10.42 -7.26 16.45
C GLU A 60 -9.28 -6.53 15.72
N MET A 61 -9.41 -5.22 15.48
CA MET A 61 -8.34 -4.43 14.87
C MET A 61 -7.04 -4.47 15.69
N MET A 62 -7.15 -4.35 17.02
CA MET A 62 -6.00 -4.43 17.91
C MET A 62 -5.37 -5.82 17.93
N ARG A 63 -6.19 -6.88 17.81
CA ARG A 63 -5.69 -8.26 17.66
C ARG A 63 -4.86 -8.39 16.38
N VAL A 64 -5.40 -7.95 15.24
CA VAL A 64 -4.69 -7.98 13.94
C VAL A 64 -3.39 -7.17 14.01
N ARG A 65 -3.40 -5.98 14.62
CA ARG A 65 -2.17 -5.18 14.78
C ARG A 65 -1.10 -5.90 15.60
N ARG A 66 -1.49 -6.58 16.68
CA ARG A 66 -0.55 -7.37 17.50
C ARG A 66 0.01 -8.55 16.72
N GLU A 67 -0.83 -9.22 15.94
CA GLU A 67 -0.42 -10.34 15.08
C GLU A 67 0.61 -9.86 14.05
N VAL A 68 0.30 -8.79 13.30
CA VAL A 68 1.23 -8.19 12.33
C VAL A 68 2.54 -7.74 13.00
N ALA A 69 2.47 -7.16 14.19
CA ALA A 69 3.66 -6.74 14.94
C ALA A 69 4.51 -7.94 15.44
N ALA A 70 3.91 -9.11 15.59
CA ALA A 70 4.59 -10.35 15.95
C ALA A 70 5.17 -11.08 14.73
N THR A 71 4.67 -10.82 13.52
CA THR A 71 5.18 -11.41 12.28
C THR A 71 6.54 -10.79 11.90
N PRO A 72 7.55 -11.60 11.55
CA PRO A 72 8.82 -11.09 11.04
C PRO A 72 8.62 -10.17 9.83
N ALA A 73 9.32 -9.04 9.81
CA ALA A 73 9.20 -8.07 8.72
C ALA A 73 9.51 -8.67 7.34
N ALA A 74 10.45 -9.63 7.27
CA ALA A 74 10.79 -10.31 6.03
C ALA A 74 9.60 -11.10 5.43
N GLU A 75 8.80 -11.74 6.27
CA GLU A 75 7.61 -12.49 5.86
C GLU A 75 6.50 -11.55 5.36
N MET A 76 6.24 -10.47 6.10
CA MET A 76 5.27 -9.45 5.68
C MET A 76 5.68 -8.78 4.37
N LEU A 77 6.96 -8.42 4.23
CA LEU A 77 7.48 -7.80 3.02
C LEU A 77 7.47 -8.76 1.83
N ALA A 78 7.72 -10.05 2.03
CA ALA A 78 7.58 -11.04 0.96
C ALA A 78 6.14 -11.09 0.44
N ASN A 79 5.16 -11.11 1.35
CA ASN A 79 3.74 -11.03 0.97
C ASN A 79 3.41 -9.73 0.21
N TYR A 80 3.94 -8.59 0.66
CA TYR A 80 3.71 -7.31 -0.03
C TYR A 80 4.39 -7.21 -1.39
N LEU A 81 5.57 -7.79 -1.57
CA LEU A 81 6.26 -7.82 -2.86
C LEU A 81 5.54 -8.71 -3.87
N MET A 82 4.90 -9.80 -3.43
CA MET A 82 4.01 -10.56 -4.31
C MET A 82 2.81 -9.74 -4.79
N ARG A 83 2.30 -8.79 -4.00
CA ARG A 83 1.28 -7.86 -4.50
C ARG A 83 1.79 -6.91 -5.60
N PHE A 84 3.10 -6.67 -5.69
CA PHE A 84 3.66 -5.89 -6.80
C PHE A 84 3.66 -6.73 -8.09
N PHE A 85 3.92 -8.04 -7.97
CA PHE A 85 3.77 -8.97 -9.07
C PHE A 85 2.35 -8.95 -9.64
N ASP A 86 1.34 -9.08 -8.77
CA ASP A 86 -0.06 -9.07 -9.18
C ASP A 86 -0.43 -7.74 -9.85
N LEU A 87 -0.02 -6.61 -9.26
CA LEU A 87 -0.31 -5.28 -9.79
C LEU A 87 0.31 -5.05 -11.18
N ALA A 88 1.58 -5.43 -11.36
CA ALA A 88 2.23 -5.32 -12.66
C ALA A 88 1.56 -6.22 -13.71
N THR A 89 1.09 -7.40 -13.31
CA THR A 89 0.36 -8.32 -14.19
C THR A 89 -0.97 -7.72 -14.62
N ILE A 90 -1.75 -7.12 -13.71
CA ILE A 90 -3.00 -6.40 -14.02
C ILE A 90 -2.75 -5.30 -15.06
N TYR A 91 -1.66 -4.53 -14.95
CA TYR A 91 -1.33 -3.51 -15.95
C TYR A 91 -0.98 -4.10 -17.33
N LEU A 92 -0.33 -5.27 -17.36
CA LEU A 92 0.03 -5.96 -18.61
C LEU A 92 -1.15 -6.64 -19.28
N GLU A 93 -2.14 -7.11 -18.51
CA GLU A 93 -3.39 -7.70 -19.01
C GLU A 93 -4.40 -6.66 -19.53
N GLY A 94 -4.14 -5.37 -19.30
CA GLY A 94 -4.99 -4.29 -19.81
C GLY A 94 -5.05 -4.24 -21.34
N GLU A 95 -6.12 -3.63 -21.87
CA GLU A 95 -6.32 -3.41 -23.31
C GLU A 95 -6.48 -1.90 -23.61
N PRO A 96 -5.46 -1.20 -24.16
CA PRO A 96 -4.11 -1.69 -24.42
C PRO A 96 -3.27 -1.87 -23.14
N PRO A 97 -2.20 -2.70 -23.16
CA PRO A 97 -1.35 -2.90 -21.98
C PRO A 97 -0.70 -1.60 -21.50
N ALA A 98 -0.76 -1.34 -20.20
CA ALA A 98 -0.20 -0.15 -19.57
C ALA A 98 1.29 -0.33 -19.24
N PHE A 99 2.14 -0.38 -20.27
CA PHE A 99 3.57 -0.71 -20.10
C PHE A 99 4.34 0.24 -19.17
N ALA A 100 4.03 1.54 -19.18
CA ALA A 100 4.72 2.50 -18.30
C ALA A 100 4.41 2.24 -16.81
N GLU A 101 3.16 1.90 -16.51
CA GLU A 101 2.73 1.56 -15.14
C GLU A 101 3.33 0.22 -14.71
N ALA A 102 3.26 -0.81 -15.56
CA ALA A 102 3.89 -2.10 -15.29
C ALA A 102 5.40 -1.97 -15.05
N ALA A 103 6.11 -1.17 -15.87
CA ALA A 103 7.54 -0.92 -15.71
C ALA A 103 7.85 -0.23 -14.37
N THR A 104 7.01 0.72 -13.95
CA THR A 104 7.15 1.42 -12.66
C THR A 104 7.04 0.43 -11.49
N VAL A 105 6.07 -0.49 -11.52
CA VAL A 105 5.89 -1.50 -10.47
C VAL A 105 7.04 -2.52 -10.47
N ILE A 106 7.51 -2.96 -11.64
CA ILE A 106 8.67 -3.84 -11.78
C ILE A 106 9.94 -3.19 -11.20
N GLU A 107 10.14 -1.89 -11.44
CA GLU A 107 11.26 -1.14 -10.87
C GLU A 107 11.16 -1.02 -9.35
N ALA A 108 9.95 -0.77 -8.82
CA ALA A 108 9.71 -0.72 -7.38
C ALA A 108 10.01 -2.06 -6.72
N PHE A 109 9.57 -3.19 -7.32
CA PHE A 109 9.88 -4.53 -6.83
C PHE A 109 11.41 -4.73 -6.80
N ARG A 110 12.10 -4.49 -7.92
CA ARG A 110 13.56 -4.62 -7.99
C ARG A 110 14.27 -3.78 -6.94
N SER A 111 13.88 -2.52 -6.80
CA SER A 111 14.49 -1.57 -5.84
C SER A 111 14.38 -2.07 -4.40
N VAL A 112 13.23 -2.63 -4.01
CA VAL A 112 13.06 -3.21 -2.67
C VAL A 112 13.88 -4.49 -2.50
N LEU A 113 13.88 -5.37 -3.50
CA LEU A 113 14.62 -6.63 -3.47
C LEU A 113 16.13 -6.39 -3.33
N ASP A 114 16.67 -5.48 -4.13
CA ASP A 114 18.09 -5.11 -4.11
C ASP A 114 18.45 -4.35 -2.83
N GLY A 115 17.61 -3.42 -2.40
CA GLY A 115 17.85 -2.60 -1.22
C GLY A 115 17.81 -3.38 0.10
N LEU A 116 16.99 -4.42 0.19
CA LEU A 116 16.89 -5.25 1.39
C LEU A 116 17.93 -6.38 1.41
N GLY A 117 18.31 -6.92 0.25
CA GLY A 117 19.31 -7.96 0.11
C GLY A 117 19.08 -9.12 1.10
N ASP A 118 20.09 -9.44 1.90
CA ASP A 118 20.06 -10.59 2.81
C ASP A 118 19.04 -10.46 3.96
N ARG A 119 18.49 -9.26 4.20
CA ARG A 119 17.44 -9.04 5.23
C ARG A 119 16.12 -9.76 4.91
N LEU A 120 15.92 -10.17 3.66
CA LEU A 120 14.77 -10.97 3.23
C LEU A 120 14.91 -12.45 3.60
N GLY A 121 16.10 -12.90 4.02
CA GLY A 121 16.34 -14.27 4.45
C GLY A 121 15.95 -15.29 3.37
N GLU A 122 15.23 -16.33 3.79
CA GLU A 122 14.83 -17.46 2.93
C GLU A 122 13.84 -17.07 1.82
N HIS A 123 13.19 -15.90 1.90
CA HIS A 123 12.26 -15.44 0.88
C HIS A 123 12.97 -14.85 -0.35
N ARG A 124 14.24 -14.42 -0.22
CA ARG A 124 14.96 -13.73 -1.28
C ARG A 124 15.04 -14.53 -2.60
N PRO A 125 15.38 -15.83 -2.62
CA PRO A 125 15.45 -16.59 -3.86
C PRO A 125 14.10 -16.65 -4.58
N MET A 126 13.03 -16.92 -3.84
CA MET A 126 11.66 -16.99 -4.39
C MET A 126 11.22 -15.63 -4.95
N LEU A 127 11.48 -14.52 -4.25
CA LEU A 127 11.16 -13.17 -4.73
C LEU A 127 11.99 -12.77 -5.96
N THR A 128 13.24 -13.22 -6.04
CA THR A 128 14.11 -13.00 -7.21
C THR A 128 13.56 -13.74 -8.44
N GLU A 129 13.12 -14.98 -8.24
CA GLU A 129 12.49 -15.76 -9.31
C GLU A 129 11.19 -15.10 -9.79
N ALA A 130 10.32 -14.67 -8.88
CA ALA A 130 9.07 -13.99 -9.22
C ALA A 130 9.31 -12.70 -10.03
N LEU A 131 10.30 -11.89 -9.63
CA LEU A 131 10.69 -10.69 -10.40
C LEU A 131 11.17 -11.06 -11.81
N GLY A 132 12.00 -12.10 -11.94
CA GLY A 132 12.48 -12.58 -13.24
C GLY A 132 11.35 -13.05 -14.15
N GLN A 133 10.39 -13.81 -13.60
CA GLN A 133 9.19 -14.24 -14.33
C GLN A 133 8.38 -13.03 -14.82
N LEU A 134 8.12 -12.05 -13.95
CA LEU A 134 7.38 -10.84 -14.30
C LEU A 134 8.06 -10.03 -15.42
N GLN A 135 9.39 -9.88 -15.36
CA GLN A 135 10.16 -9.22 -16.42
C GLN A 135 10.06 -9.95 -17.76
N MET A 136 10.07 -11.28 -17.74
CA MET A 136 9.86 -12.09 -18.95
C MET A 136 8.47 -11.89 -19.53
N VAL A 137 7.42 -11.89 -18.69
CA VAL A 137 6.03 -11.62 -19.12
C VAL A 137 5.93 -10.24 -19.76
N PHE A 138 6.50 -9.20 -19.13
CA PHE A 138 6.53 -7.84 -19.69
C PHE A 138 7.11 -7.80 -21.12
N VAL A 139 8.26 -8.45 -21.34
CA VAL A 139 8.92 -8.48 -22.65
C VAL A 139 8.07 -9.23 -23.68
N GLN A 140 7.49 -10.38 -23.30
CA GLN A 140 6.63 -11.17 -24.19
C GLN A 140 5.39 -10.39 -24.61
N VAL A 141 4.70 -9.75 -23.67
CA VAL A 141 3.51 -8.93 -23.95
C VAL A 141 3.89 -7.77 -24.88
N LYS A 142 4.99 -7.06 -24.60
CA LYS A 142 5.46 -5.95 -25.43
C LYS A 142 5.74 -6.38 -26.87
N GLN A 143 6.46 -7.48 -27.06
CA GLN A 143 6.73 -8.05 -28.39
C GLN A 143 5.44 -8.50 -29.08
N GLY A 144 4.49 -9.09 -28.34
CA GLY A 144 3.18 -9.48 -28.85
C GLY A 144 2.37 -8.29 -29.37
N THR A 145 2.33 -7.19 -28.62
CA THR A 145 1.63 -5.96 -29.03
C THR A 145 2.30 -5.28 -30.22
N GLU A 146 3.64 -5.22 -30.25
CA GLU A 146 4.41 -4.67 -31.38
C GLU A 146 4.18 -5.51 -32.65
N ASN A 147 4.16 -6.84 -32.54
CA ASN A 147 3.91 -7.78 -33.65
C ASN A 147 2.44 -7.83 -34.09
N ALA A 148 1.49 -7.41 -33.25
CA ALA A 148 0.08 -7.27 -33.60
C ALA A 148 -0.25 -5.92 -34.25
N SER A 149 0.68 -4.98 -34.24
CA SER A 149 0.54 -3.66 -34.87
C SER A 149 0.93 -3.52 -36.37
N PRO A 150 1.17 -4.56 -37.21
CA PRO A 150 1.45 -4.37 -38.63
C PRO A 150 0.18 -4.52 -39.49
N ASP A 151 -0.56 -3.42 -39.68
CA ASP A 151 -1.40 -3.08 -40.86
C ASP A 151 -2.53 -2.09 -40.51
N SER A 152 -2.17 -0.81 -40.32
CA SER A 152 -3.15 0.28 -40.42
C SER A 152 -2.56 1.46 -41.19
N SER A 153 -1.97 1.18 -42.35
CA SER A 153 -1.65 2.20 -43.35
C SER A 153 -1.25 1.55 -44.68
N ALA A 154 -2.18 0.84 -45.32
CA ALA A 154 -2.12 0.53 -46.74
C ALA A 154 -3.50 0.10 -47.27
N THR A 155 -4.46 1.02 -47.39
CA THR A 155 -5.45 1.01 -48.49
C THR A 155 -6.06 2.39 -48.70
#